data_AF-A0A2R6M3D6-F1
#
_entry.id   AF-A0A2R6M3D6-F1
#
_cell.length_a   1.000
_cell.length_b   1.000
_cell.length_c   1.000
_cell.angle_alpha   90.00
_cell.angle_beta   90.00
_cell.angle_gamma   90.00
#
_symmetry.space_group_name_H-M   'P 1'
#
loop_
_entity.id
_entity.type
_entity.pdbx_description
1 polymer ?
#
loop_
_entity_poly.entity_id
_entity_poly.type
_entity_poly.pdbx_seq_one_letter_code
_entity_poly.pdbx_strand_id
1 'polypeptide(L)'
;DDPIDVVVSNFAMHHLADDEKREAIETIAGLEPQKLALGDVMFFDEPDPDEPFYSPAVDDPATVGTLADALTDAGFSLTAVERVHDQVGVLVAERATATDGPETTTNADGASGAFGLEGTDREE
;
A
#
# COMPACT_ATOMS: atom_id res chain seq x y z
N ASP A 1 4.49 -20.55 -0.80
CA ASP A 1 4.67 -19.65 -1.96
C ASP A 1 5.95 -18.87 -1.78
N ASP A 2 6.60 -18.50 -2.88
CA ASP A 2 7.76 -17.62 -2.85
C ASP A 2 7.30 -16.17 -2.63
N PRO A 3 8.09 -15.34 -1.92
CA PRO A 3 7.77 -13.92 -1.74
C PRO A 3 7.59 -13.22 -3.09
N ILE A 4 6.53 -12.41 -3.20
CA ILE A 4 6.29 -11.59 -4.39
C ILE A 4 6.90 -10.22 -4.11
N ASP A 5 7.94 -9.84 -4.84
CA ASP A 5 8.56 -8.53 -4.65
C ASP A 5 7.78 -7.41 -5.36
N VAL A 6 7.28 -7.70 -6.57
CA VAL A 6 6.67 -6.71 -7.47
C VAL A 6 5.42 -7.29 -8.13
N VAL A 7 4.35 -6.51 -8.12
CA VAL A 7 3.15 -6.73 -8.93
C VAL A 7 3.04 -5.64 -9.98
N VAL A 8 2.67 -6.03 -11.20
CA VAL A 8 2.36 -5.10 -12.29
C VAL A 8 0.94 -5.38 -12.74
N SER A 9 0.09 -4.36 -12.69
CA SER A 9 -1.23 -4.35 -13.31
C SER A 9 -1.21 -3.39 -14.48
N ASN A 10 -1.67 -3.84 -15.65
CA ASN A 10 -1.58 -3.08 -16.89
C ASN A 10 -2.89 -3.16 -17.67
N PHE A 11 -3.56 -2.02 -17.88
CA PHE A 11 -4.83 -1.93 -18.61
C PHE A 11 -5.88 -2.93 -18.12
N ALA A 12 -6.06 -3.01 -16.80
CA ALA A 12 -6.94 -4.01 -16.19
C ALA A 12 -8.00 -3.40 -15.27
N MET A 13 -7.67 -2.31 -14.58
CA MET A 13 -8.52 -1.68 -13.58
C MET A 13 -9.67 -0.93 -14.22
N HIS A 14 -9.53 -0.41 -15.45
CA HIS A 14 -10.58 0.34 -16.13
C HIS A 14 -11.83 -0.50 -16.49
N HIS A 15 -11.78 -1.82 -16.39
CA HIS A 15 -12.95 -2.69 -16.58
C HIS A 15 -13.77 -2.89 -15.31
N LEU A 16 -13.23 -2.50 -14.14
CA LEU A 16 -13.82 -2.74 -12.83
C LEU A 16 -14.59 -1.52 -12.38
N ALA A 17 -15.70 -1.70 -11.66
CA ALA A 17 -16.31 -0.61 -10.91
C ALA A 17 -15.38 -0.16 -9.77
N ASP A 18 -15.54 1.07 -9.25
CA ASP A 18 -14.66 1.60 -8.20
C ASP A 18 -14.51 0.70 -6.96
N ASP A 19 -15.57 0.03 -6.52
CA ASP A 19 -15.49 -0.90 -5.38
C ASP A 19 -14.71 -2.18 -5.73
N GLU A 20 -14.86 -2.68 -6.95
CA GLU A 20 -14.09 -3.83 -7.45
C GLU A 20 -12.62 -3.47 -7.68
N LYS A 21 -12.31 -2.22 -8.07
CA LYS A 21 -10.93 -1.71 -8.12
C LYS A 21 -10.28 -1.75 -6.74
N ARG A 22 -11.01 -1.33 -5.69
CA ARG A 22 -10.52 -1.40 -4.31
C ARG A 22 -10.29 -2.85 -3.87
N GLU A 23 -11.26 -3.73 -4.10
CA GLU A 23 -11.11 -5.16 -3.78
C GLU A 23 -9.91 -5.80 -4.51
N ALA A 24 -9.69 -5.44 -5.78
CA ALA A 24 -8.55 -5.92 -6.54
C ALA A 24 -7.22 -5.44 -5.94
N ILE A 25 -7.12 -4.17 -5.54
CA ILE A 25 -5.93 -3.62 -4.88
C ILE A 25 -5.71 -4.28 -3.51
N GLU A 26 -6.77 -4.51 -2.73
CA GLU A 26 -6.70 -5.23 -1.45
C GLU A 26 -6.22 -6.67 -1.63
N THR A 27 -6.72 -7.35 -2.66
CA THR A 27 -6.29 -8.70 -3.04
C THR A 27 -4.80 -8.72 -3.40
N ILE A 28 -4.34 -7.74 -4.18
CA ILE A 28 -2.91 -7.57 -4.51
C ILE A 28 -2.11 -7.28 -3.23
N ALA A 29 -2.62 -6.47 -2.32
CA ALA A 29 -1.95 -6.16 -1.05
C ALA A 29 -1.82 -7.40 -0.15
N GLY A 30 -2.77 -8.35 -0.24
CA GLY A 30 -2.73 -9.65 0.42
C GLY A 30 -1.64 -10.59 -0.10
N LEU A 31 -1.06 -10.31 -1.28
CA LEU A 31 0.15 -10.98 -1.78
C LEU A 31 1.43 -10.45 -1.13
N GLU A 32 1.31 -9.42 -0.29
CA GLU A 32 2.40 -8.74 0.41
C GLU A 32 3.54 -8.23 -0.49
N PRO A 33 3.26 -7.61 -1.66
CA PRO A 33 4.32 -7.11 -2.52
C PRO A 33 5.01 -5.88 -1.92
N GLN A 34 6.32 -5.77 -2.17
CA GLN A 34 7.06 -4.55 -1.83
C GLN A 34 6.68 -3.40 -2.76
N LYS A 35 6.32 -3.71 -4.02
CA LYS A 35 6.01 -2.72 -5.05
C LYS A 35 4.80 -3.13 -5.89
N LEU A 36 3.95 -2.15 -6.18
CA LEU A 36 2.88 -2.24 -7.16
C LEU A 36 3.08 -1.15 -8.22
N ALA A 37 3.18 -1.56 -9.48
CA ALA A 37 3.10 -0.65 -10.63
C ALA A 37 1.74 -0.85 -11.32
N LEU A 38 0.93 0.20 -11.35
CA LEU A 38 -0.39 0.22 -11.96
C LEU A 38 -0.34 1.15 -13.18
N GLY A 39 -0.31 0.57 -14.37
CA GLY A 39 -0.43 1.28 -15.64
C GLY A 39 -1.85 1.15 -16.18
N ASP A 40 -2.57 2.24 -16.37
CA ASP A 40 -3.96 2.15 -16.84
C ASP A 40 -4.45 3.40 -17.57
N VAL A 41 -5.65 3.28 -18.13
CA VAL A 41 -6.47 4.43 -18.48
C VAL A 41 -6.94 5.09 -17.19
N MET A 42 -6.62 6.37 -17.01
CA MET A 42 -6.99 7.13 -15.82
C MET A 42 -7.16 8.61 -16.14
N PHE A 43 -8.03 9.27 -15.38
CA PHE A 43 -8.25 10.71 -15.52
C PHE A 43 -7.28 11.49 -14.63
N PHE A 44 -6.51 12.39 -15.24
CA PHE A 44 -5.60 13.31 -14.56
C PHE A 44 -6.28 14.60 -14.10
N ASP A 45 -7.40 14.94 -14.75
CA ASP A 45 -8.26 16.07 -14.49
C ASP A 45 -9.70 15.56 -14.32
N GLU A 46 -10.68 16.47 -14.19
CA GLU A 46 -12.09 16.08 -14.17
C GLU A 46 -12.50 15.40 -15.50
N PRO A 47 -13.19 14.25 -15.45
CA PRO A 47 -13.56 13.51 -16.65
C PRO A 47 -14.52 14.32 -17.54
N ASP A 48 -14.14 14.50 -18.80
CA ASP A 48 -14.99 15.12 -19.83
C ASP A 48 -15.76 14.03 -20.60
N PRO A 49 -17.11 13.99 -20.51
CA PRO A 49 -17.92 12.97 -21.17
C PRO A 49 -17.90 13.06 -22.70
N ASP A 50 -17.40 14.16 -23.28
CA ASP A 50 -17.32 14.38 -24.73
C ASP A 50 -15.97 13.91 -25.35
N GLU A 51 -14.99 13.47 -24.53
CA GLU A 51 -13.67 12.99 -24.99
C GLU A 51 -13.71 11.55 -25.58
N PRO A 52 -12.92 11.26 -26.64
CA PRO A 52 -12.82 9.91 -27.21
C PRO A 52 -12.29 8.90 -26.17
N PHE A 53 -12.66 7.63 -26.33
CA PHE A 53 -12.39 6.51 -25.40
C PHE A 53 -13.26 6.46 -24.13
N TYR A 54 -14.17 7.41 -23.92
CA TYR A 54 -15.21 7.28 -22.91
C TYR A 54 -16.48 6.67 -23.52
N SER A 55 -16.69 5.37 -23.26
CA SER A 55 -18.03 4.79 -23.31
C SER A 55 -18.30 4.09 -21.98
N PRO A 56 -19.05 4.71 -21.06
CA PRO A 56 -19.32 4.15 -19.73
C PRO A 56 -20.15 2.85 -19.76
N ALA A 57 -20.55 2.39 -20.94
CA ALA A 57 -21.17 1.10 -21.14
C ALA A 57 -20.17 -0.07 -21.20
N VAL A 58 -18.86 0.20 -21.30
CA VAL A 58 -17.82 -0.83 -21.47
C VAL A 58 -16.67 -0.65 -20.49
N ASP A 59 -16.21 0.59 -20.28
CA ASP A 59 -15.07 0.89 -19.39
C ASP A 59 -15.45 1.99 -18.37
N ASP A 60 -14.92 1.86 -17.15
CA ASP A 60 -15.06 2.79 -16.03
C ASP A 60 -13.68 3.24 -15.51
N PRO A 61 -12.93 4.07 -16.27
CA PRO A 61 -11.64 4.57 -15.81
C PRO A 61 -11.79 5.43 -14.54
N ALA A 62 -10.87 5.25 -13.60
CA ALA A 62 -10.85 6.02 -12.37
C ALA A 62 -9.99 7.29 -12.52
N THR A 63 -10.22 8.28 -11.65
CA THR A 63 -9.27 9.38 -11.50
C THR A 63 -7.98 8.89 -10.83
N VAL A 64 -6.86 9.58 -11.06
CA VAL A 64 -5.62 9.34 -10.32
C VAL A 64 -5.86 9.41 -8.80
N GLY A 65 -6.71 10.34 -8.34
CA GLY A 65 -7.08 10.49 -6.93
C GLY A 65 -7.74 9.24 -6.36
N THR A 66 -8.76 8.71 -7.06
CA THR A 66 -9.46 7.47 -6.67
C THR A 66 -8.50 6.29 -6.53
N LEU A 67 -7.58 6.12 -7.48
CA LEU A 67 -6.59 5.03 -7.43
C LEU A 67 -5.55 5.25 -6.33
N ALA A 68 -5.10 6.49 -6.13
CA ALA A 68 -4.16 6.83 -5.07
C ALA A 68 -4.75 6.60 -3.67
N ASP A 69 -6.02 6.94 -3.46
CA ASP A 69 -6.74 6.67 -2.22
C ASP A 69 -6.82 5.16 -1.97
N ALA A 70 -7.25 4.38 -2.98
CA ALA A 70 -7.34 2.92 -2.87
C ALA A 70 -5.98 2.26 -2.56
N LEU A 71 -4.90 2.73 -3.17
CA LEU A 71 -3.54 2.26 -2.88
C LEU A 71 -3.12 2.57 -1.43
N THR A 72 -3.46 3.77 -0.95
CA THR A 72 -3.10 4.22 0.40
C THR A 72 -3.90 3.49 1.46
N ASP A 73 -5.19 3.26 1.22
CA ASP A 73 -6.06 2.46 2.08
C ASP A 73 -5.57 1.01 2.20
N ALA A 74 -5.00 0.46 1.14
CA ALA A 74 -4.37 -0.87 1.13
C ALA A 74 -2.95 -0.91 1.75
N GLY A 75 -2.46 0.23 2.25
CA GLY A 75 -1.19 0.35 2.97
C GLY A 75 0.04 0.58 2.09
N PHE A 76 -0.14 0.96 0.83
CA PHE A 76 0.97 1.44 -0.01
C PHE A 76 1.18 2.95 0.15
N SER A 77 2.39 3.39 -0.16
CA SER A 77 2.71 4.80 -0.35
C SER A 77 3.02 5.05 -1.82
N LEU A 78 2.36 6.02 -2.43
CA LEU A 78 2.58 6.38 -3.82
C LEU A 78 3.95 7.06 -3.96
N THR A 79 4.84 6.49 -4.77
CA THR A 79 6.23 6.95 -4.96
C THR A 79 6.46 7.58 -6.33
N ALA A 80 5.65 7.27 -7.35
CA ALA A 80 5.68 7.95 -8.63
C ALA A 80 4.30 8.01 -9.30
N VAL A 81 4.10 9.08 -10.08
CA VAL A 81 2.94 9.29 -10.96
C VAL A 81 3.47 9.81 -12.28
N GLU A 82 3.27 9.05 -13.36
CA GLU A 82 3.71 9.43 -14.69
C GLU A 82 2.54 9.46 -15.67
N ARG A 83 2.32 10.59 -16.34
CA ARG A 83 1.40 10.71 -17.48
C ARG A 83 2.13 10.33 -18.75
N VAL A 84 1.83 9.15 -19.29
CA VAL A 84 2.48 8.61 -20.51
C VAL A 84 1.76 9.06 -21.77
N HIS A 85 0.43 9.22 -21.68
CA HIS A 85 -0.43 9.76 -22.73
C HIS A 85 -1.55 10.59 -22.07
N ASP A 86 -2.38 11.27 -22.87
CA ASP A 86 -3.44 12.14 -22.39
C ASP A 86 -4.39 11.47 -21.39
N GLN A 87 -4.68 10.18 -21.56
CA GLN A 87 -5.54 9.37 -20.68
C GLN A 87 -4.83 8.13 -20.11
N VAL A 88 -3.51 7.97 -20.32
CA VAL A 88 -2.77 6.79 -19.84
C VAL A 88 -1.73 7.22 -18.84
N GLY A 89 -1.78 6.62 -17.66
CA GLY A 89 -0.87 6.89 -16.56
C GLY A 89 -0.22 5.66 -15.98
N VAL A 90 0.86 5.87 -15.25
CA VAL A 90 1.51 4.86 -14.41
C VAL A 90 1.60 5.39 -12.99
N LEU A 91 1.06 4.64 -12.05
CA LEU A 91 1.21 4.83 -10.61
C LEU A 91 2.18 3.79 -10.07
N VAL A 92 3.22 4.22 -9.36
CA VAL A 92 4.11 3.31 -8.63
C VAL A 92 3.89 3.53 -7.15
N ALA A 93 3.61 2.44 -6.43
CA ALA A 93 3.38 2.46 -5.00
C ALA A 93 4.25 1.41 -4.32
N GLU A 94 4.80 1.76 -3.16
CA GLU A 94 5.69 0.90 -2.38
C GLU A 94 5.16 0.74 -0.96
N ARG A 95 5.36 -0.43 -0.35
CA ARG A 95 5.12 -0.62 1.08
C ARG A 95 6.37 -0.22 1.86
N ALA A 96 6.17 0.38 3.04
CA ALA A 96 7.27 0.52 3.97
C ALA A 96 7.77 -0.89 4.33
N THR A 97 9.03 -1.20 3.99
CA THR A 97 9.70 -2.34 4.59
C THR A 97 9.60 -2.12 6.09
N ALA A 98 8.96 -3.05 6.82
CA ALA A 98 9.12 -3.06 8.26
C ALA A 98 10.62 -3.18 8.49
N THR A 99 11.28 -2.06 8.81
CA THR A 99 12.64 -2.10 9.33
C THR A 99 12.51 -2.99 10.54
N ASP A 100 13.08 -4.18 10.51
CA ASP A 100 13.18 -5.04 11.68
C ASP A 100 13.59 -4.13 12.84
N GLY A 101 12.64 -3.88 13.75
CA GLY A 101 12.90 -3.11 14.94
C GLY A 101 14.09 -3.75 15.65
N PRO A 102 14.88 -2.99 16.42
CA PRO A 102 16.08 -3.56 17.04
C PRO A 102 15.69 -4.84 17.76
N GLU A 103 16.23 -5.99 17.30
CA GLU A 103 16.00 -7.28 17.92
C GLU A 103 16.22 -7.09 19.42
N THR A 104 15.15 -7.23 20.19
CA THR A 104 15.28 -7.21 21.64
C THR A 104 15.98 -8.50 22.00
N THR A 105 17.31 -8.46 22.10
CA THR A 105 18.11 -9.55 22.62
C THR A 105 17.67 -9.79 24.06
N THR A 106 16.72 -10.70 24.26
CA THR A 106 16.46 -11.31 25.56
C THR A 106 17.68 -12.16 25.90
N ASN A 107 18.62 -11.55 26.59
CA ASN A 107 19.65 -12.29 27.31
C ASN A 107 18.96 -13.05 28.45
N ALA A 108 18.54 -14.28 28.15
CA ALA A 108 18.25 -15.27 29.16
C ALA A 108 19.59 -15.85 29.63
N ASP A 109 20.16 -15.25 30.68
CA ASP A 109 21.09 -15.96 31.55
C ASP A 109 20.69 -15.69 33.00
N GLY A 110 20.45 -16.79 33.71
CA GLY A 110 19.82 -16.80 35.01
C GLY A 110 20.67 -16.18 36.12
N ALA A 111 19.99 -15.48 37.01
CA ALA A 111 20.44 -15.33 38.39
C ALA A 111 19.21 -15.39 39.30
N SER A 112 18.98 -16.58 39.86
CA SER A 112 18.24 -16.74 41.11
C SER A 112 18.86 -15.87 42.20
N GLY A 113 18.07 -15.04 42.88
CA GLY A 113 18.57 -14.24 43.98
C GLY A 113 17.51 -13.41 44.72
N ALA A 114 16.78 -14.09 45.61
CA ALA A 114 16.21 -13.58 46.85
C ALA A 114 15.32 -12.31 46.83
N PHE A 115 14.01 -12.56 46.98
CA PHE A 115 13.12 -11.67 47.73
C PHE A 115 13.63 -11.53 49.17
N GLY A 116 13.90 -10.31 49.62
CA GLY A 116 14.22 -9.96 51.00
C GLY A 116 13.51 -8.67 51.42
N LEU A 117 12.65 -8.80 52.43
CA LEU A 117 11.91 -7.73 53.10
C LEU A 117 12.80 -6.96 54.09
N GLU A 118 12.30 -5.77 54.46
CA GLU A 118 12.59 -4.99 55.68
C GLU A 118 13.88 -4.14 55.76
N GLY A 119 13.71 -2.93 56.32
CA GLY A 119 14.80 -2.13 56.86
C GLY A 119 14.67 -0.63 56.67
N THR A 120 13.88 0.01 57.53
CA THR A 120 13.96 1.45 57.85
C THR A 120 15.34 1.84 58.34
N ASP A 121 15.85 3.03 57.96
CA ASP A 121 16.74 3.95 58.72
C ASP A 121 16.95 5.18 57.79
N ARG A 122 16.36 6.36 57.98
CA ARG A 122 16.57 7.46 58.94
C ARG A 122 18.03 7.95 59.09
N GLU A 123 18.14 9.30 59.08
CA GLU A 123 19.28 10.17 59.46
C GLU A 123 20.28 10.48 58.33
N GLU A 124 20.68 11.71 57.98
CA GLU A 124 20.39 13.10 58.36
C GLU A 124 20.58 13.99 57.11
#